data_AF-A0AAN6J9R2-F1
#
_entry.id   AF-A0AAN6J9R2-F1
#
_cell.length_a   1.000
_cell.length_b   1.000
_cell.length_c   1.000
_cell.angle_alpha   90.00
_cell.angle_beta   90.00
_cell.angle_gamma   90.00
#
_symmetry.space_group_name_H-M   'P 1'
#
loop_
_entity.id
_entity.type
_entity.pdbx_description
1 polymer ?
#
loop_
_entity_poly.entity_id
_entity_poly.type
_entity_poly.pdbx_seq_one_letter_code
_entity_poly.pdbx_strand_id
1 'polypeptide(L)'
;MSGILAVYALVVSVLIAGNLKPPPQEHYSLFNGCMHLACGLSVGLTGLAAGYSIGVVGDSGVRAYMQQSRIFVGMVLILIFGEVLGLYGGVVEVGSGKDEC
;
A
#
# COMPACT_ATOMS: atom_id res chain seq x y z
N MET A 1 -8.51 -3.18 10.08
CA MET A 1 -8.19 -2.30 8.93
C MET A 1 -6.93 -2.79 8.21
N SER A 2 -5.81 -3.07 8.90
CA SER A 2 -4.55 -3.62 8.31
C SER A 2 -4.69 -4.64 7.14
N GLY A 3 -5.64 -5.57 7.18
CA GLY A 3 -5.84 -6.54 6.09
C GLY A 3 -6.13 -5.96 4.70
N ILE A 4 -6.74 -4.77 4.59
CA ILE A 4 -7.05 -4.17 3.28
C ILE A 4 -5.79 -3.64 2.57
N LEU A 5 -4.79 -3.19 3.34
CA LEU A 5 -3.50 -2.72 2.79
C LEU A 5 -2.78 -3.84 2.03
N ALA A 6 -2.88 -5.08 2.53
CA ALA A 6 -2.32 -6.25 1.86
C ALA A 6 -3.01 -6.53 0.51
N VAL A 7 -4.32 -6.28 0.41
CA VAL A 7 -5.06 -6.46 -0.85
C VAL A 7 -4.63 -5.43 -1.88
N TYR A 8 -4.38 -4.18 -1.50
CA TYR A 8 -3.87 -3.16 -2.43
C TYR A 8 -2.50 -3.54 -3.01
N ALA A 9 -1.57 -4.00 -2.17
CA ALA A 9 -0.25 -4.47 -2.61
C ALA A 9 -0.33 -5.75 -3.49
N LEU A 10 -1.30 -6.63 -3.21
CA LEU A 10 -1.56 -7.82 -4.02
C LEU A 10 -2.03 -7.43 -5.43
N VAL A 11 -2.98 -6.50 -5.54
CA VAL A 11 -3.49 -6.02 -6.84
C VAL A 11 -2.35 -5.43 -7.67
N VAL A 12 -1.50 -4.61 -7.05
CA VAL A 12 -0.27 -4.06 -7.63
C VAL A 12 0.65 -5.16 -8.17
N SER A 13 0.93 -6.19 -7.36
CA SER A 13 1.79 -7.31 -7.79
C SER A 13 1.21 -8.07 -8.99
N VAL A 14 -0.11 -8.25 -9.03
CA VAL A 14 -0.80 -8.91 -10.16
C VAL A 14 -0.75 -8.05 -11.43
N LEU A 15 -0.88 -6.73 -11.31
CA LEU A 15 -0.77 -5.80 -12.44
C LEU A 15 0.64 -5.83 -13.04
N ILE A 16 1.68 -5.81 -12.21
CA ILE A 16 3.06 -5.92 -12.67
C ILE A 16 3.26 -7.27 -13.38
N ALA A 17 2.84 -8.38 -12.76
CA ALA A 17 2.97 -9.71 -13.35
C ALA A 17 2.25 -9.86 -14.70
N GLY A 18 1.11 -9.19 -14.88
CA GLY A 18 0.36 -9.19 -16.13
C GLY A 18 1.04 -8.44 -17.28
N ASN A 19 1.96 -7.51 -16.97
CA ASN A 19 2.71 -6.74 -17.97
C ASN A 19 4.01 -7.44 -18.43
N LEU A 20 4.45 -8.51 -17.76
CA LEU A 20 5.64 -9.27 -18.19
C LEU A 20 5.30 -10.18 -19.38
N LYS A 21 5.76 -9.83 -20.59
CA LYS A 21 5.65 -10.68 -21.78
C LYS A 21 6.90 -11.55 -22.00
N PRO A 22 6.75 -12.84 -22.38
CA PRO A 22 7.88 -13.71 -22.68
C PRO A 22 8.55 -13.39 -24.05
N PRO A 23 9.87 -13.61 -24.20
CA PRO A 23 10.55 -13.48 -25.50
C PRO A 23 10.03 -14.55 -26.49
N PRO A 24 9.61 -14.18 -27.72
CA PRO A 24 10.40 -13.45 -28.74
C PRO A 24 9.84 -12.09 -29.21
N GLN A 25 8.83 -11.52 -28.54
CA GLN A 25 8.05 -10.37 -29.06
C GLN A 25 8.41 -9.01 -28.46
N GLU A 26 9.06 -8.95 -27.29
CA GLU A 26 9.43 -7.69 -26.62
C GLU A 26 10.77 -7.81 -25.90
N HIS A 27 11.61 -6.78 -26.02
CA HIS A 27 12.89 -6.69 -25.34
C HIS A 27 12.68 -5.96 -24.01
N TYR A 28 12.62 -6.71 -22.90
CA TYR A 28 12.48 -6.10 -21.58
C TYR A 28 13.75 -5.31 -21.25
N SER A 29 13.65 -3.97 -21.28
CA SER A 29 14.77 -3.08 -20.99
C SER A 29 15.12 -3.16 -19.50
N LEU A 30 16.42 -3.04 -19.19
CA LEU A 30 16.94 -2.99 -17.82
C LEU A 30 16.33 -1.82 -17.04
N PHE A 31 16.00 -0.72 -17.73
CA PHE A 31 15.28 0.42 -17.19
C PHE A 31 13.88 0.06 -16.69
N ASN A 32 13.11 -0.68 -17.50
CA ASN A 32 11.76 -1.13 -17.14
C ASN A 32 11.82 -2.12 -15.94
N GLY A 33 12.83 -2.99 -15.91
CA GLY A 33 13.14 -3.83 -14.75
C GLY A 33 13.38 -3.06 -13.46
N CYS A 34 14.19 -2.00 -13.51
CA CYS A 34 14.44 -1.15 -12.35
C CYS A 34 13.19 -0.32 -11.96
N MET A 35 12.37 0.11 -12.92
CA MET A 35 11.12 0.84 -12.66
C MET A 35 10.09 -0.04 -11.95
N HIS A 36 9.85 -1.27 -12.43
CA HIS A 36 8.94 -2.20 -11.76
C HIS A 36 9.40 -2.56 -10.34
N LEU A 37 10.71 -2.74 -10.12
CA LEU A 37 11.27 -2.97 -8.79
C LEU A 37 11.07 -1.76 -7.87
N ALA A 38 11.34 -0.55 -8.36
CA ALA A 38 11.17 0.69 -7.60
C ALA A 38 9.70 0.96 -7.26
N CYS A 39 8.78 0.70 -8.19
CA CYS A 39 7.34 0.79 -7.98
C CYS A 39 6.89 -0.14 -6.85
N GLY A 40 7.20 -1.43 -6.94
CA GLY A 40 6.82 -2.41 -5.92
C GLY A 40 7.43 -2.12 -4.54
N LEU A 41 8.68 -1.64 -4.49
CA LEU A 41 9.32 -1.23 -3.22
C LEU A 41 8.62 -0.01 -2.60
N SER A 42 8.23 0.97 -3.40
CA SER A 42 7.55 2.18 -2.91
C SER A 42 6.19 1.86 -2.27
N VAL A 43 5.38 1.01 -2.91
CA VAL A 43 4.07 0.59 -2.39
C VAL A 43 4.23 -0.33 -1.19
N GLY A 44 5.20 -1.25 -1.23
CA GLY A 44 5.49 -2.14 -0.11
C GLY A 44 5.91 -1.40 1.17
N LEU A 45 6.82 -0.43 1.05
CA LEU A 45 7.32 0.35 2.19
C LEU A 45 6.28 1.30 2.77
N THR A 46 5.49 1.96 1.91
CA THR A 46 4.39 2.82 2.36
C THR A 46 3.28 2.03 3.05
N GLY A 47 2.92 0.86 2.51
CA GLY A 47 1.97 -0.07 3.13
C GLY A 47 2.45 -0.59 4.49
N LEU A 48 3.74 -0.91 4.61
CA LEU A 48 4.34 -1.36 5.88
C LEU A 48 4.31 -0.23 6.93
N ALA A 49 4.72 0.98 6.57
CA ALA A 49 4.69 2.14 7.47
C ALA A 49 3.25 2.47 7.92
N ALA A 50 2.28 2.46 7.00
CA ALA A 50 0.87 2.66 7.31
C ALA A 50 0.37 1.56 8.26
N GLY A 51 0.63 0.28 7.96
CA GLY A 51 0.24 -0.85 8.80
C GLY A 51 0.84 -0.79 10.20
N TYR A 52 2.10 -0.36 10.34
CA TYR A 52 2.75 -0.18 11.63
C TYR A 52 2.07 0.92 12.46
N SER A 53 1.77 2.08 11.85
CA SER A 53 1.08 3.18 12.53
C SER A 53 -0.32 2.78 13.03
N ILE A 54 -1.07 2.06 12.21
CA ILE A 54 -2.41 1.53 12.53
C ILE A 54 -2.33 0.55 13.69
N GLY A 55 -1.29 -0.30 13.75
CA GLY A 55 -1.07 -1.24 14.84
C GLY A 55 -0.84 -0.54 16.18
N VAL A 56 0.02 0.48 16.21
CA VAL A 56 0.34 1.24 17.43
C VAL A 56 -0.87 2.04 17.94
N VAL A 57 -1.59 2.70 17.02
CA VAL A 57 -2.82 3.44 17.35
C VAL A 57 -3.91 2.49 17.81
N GLY A 58 -4.05 1.32 17.18
CA GLY A 58 -5.02 0.30 17.58
C GLY A 58 -4.77 -0.23 19.00
N ASP A 59 -3.53 -0.56 19.34
CA ASP A 59 -3.16 -1.06 20.67
C ASP A 59 -3.43 -0.03 21.77
N SER A 60 -3.03 1.24 21.54
CA SER A 60 -3.30 2.33 22.48
C SER A 60 -4.78 2.71 22.55
N GLY A 61 -5.47 2.69 21.41
CA GLY A 61 -6.88 3.03 21.28
C GLY A 61 -7.80 2.02 21.98
N VAL A 62 -7.51 0.72 21.87
CA VAL A 62 -8.28 -0.34 22.55
C VAL A 62 -8.11 -0.24 24.07
N ARG A 63 -6.89 0.01 24.57
CA ARG A 63 -6.65 0.23 26.01
C ARG A 63 -7.42 1.44 26.54
N ALA A 64 -7.43 2.54 25.80
CA ALA A 64 -8.18 3.72 26.17
C ALA A 64 -9.70 3.46 26.13
N TYR A 65 -10.20 2.73 25.13
CA TYR A 65 -11.61 2.39 24.98
C TYR A 65 -12.20 1.63 26.19
N MET A 66 -11.37 0.83 26.88
CA MET A 66 -11.77 0.17 28.13
C MET A 66 -12.05 1.14 29.28
N GLN A 67 -11.45 2.34 29.27
CA GLN A 67 -11.65 3.37 30.30
C GLN A 67 -12.85 4.28 29.99
N GLN A 68 -13.09 4.58 28.72
CA GLN A 68 -14.17 5.46 28.28
C GLN A 68 -14.64 5.03 26.89
N SER A 69 -15.90 4.63 26.72
CA SER A 69 -16.41 4.16 25.42
C SER A 69 -16.59 5.29 24.38
N ARG A 70 -16.64 6.55 24.82
CA ARG A 70 -16.87 7.73 23.95
C ARG A 70 -15.71 8.02 22.96
N ILE A 71 -14.51 7.49 23.21
CA ILE A 71 -13.33 7.69 22.34
C ILE A 71 -13.28 6.77 21.12
N PHE A 72 -14.25 5.86 20.96
CA PHE A 72 -14.34 4.97 19.79
C PHE A 72 -14.29 5.73 18.46
N VAL A 73 -15.06 6.81 18.34
CA VAL A 73 -15.12 7.61 17.09
C VAL A 73 -13.77 8.27 16.79
N GLY A 74 -13.09 8.80 17.81
CA GLY A 74 -11.76 9.40 17.67
C GLY A 74 -10.70 8.39 17.22
N MET A 75 -10.72 7.19 17.81
CA MET A 75 -9.84 6.09 17.41
C MET A 75 -10.05 5.71 15.94
N VAL A 76 -11.30 5.55 15.50
CA VAL A 76 -11.62 5.19 14.11
C VAL A 76 -11.18 6.27 13.13
N LEU A 77 -11.36 7.56 13.46
CA LEU A 77 -10.88 8.66 12.62
C LEU A 77 -9.36 8.62 12.40
N ILE A 78 -8.58 8.36 13.45
CA ILE A 78 -7.11 8.27 13.34
C ILE A 78 -6.72 7.07 12.47
N LEU A 79 -7.41 5.94 12.63
CA LEU A 79 -7.17 4.73 11.83
C LEU A 79 -7.45 4.95 10.33
N ILE A 80 -8.48 5.73 9.99
CA ILE A 80 -8.81 6.08 8.58
C ILE A 80 -7.74 6.99 7.98
N PHE A 81 -7.27 8.02 8.70
CA PHE A 81 -6.20 8.89 8.21
C PHE A 81 -4.88 8.14 8.00
N GLY A 82 -4.58 7.18 8.87
CA GLY A 82 -3.42 6.29 8.69
C GLY A 82 -3.52 5.43 7.43
N GLU A 83 -4.74 4.97 7.09
CA GLU A 83 -4.97 4.14 5.90
C GLU A 83 -4.83 4.92 4.58
N VAL A 84 -5.19 6.21 4.57
CA VAL A 84 -5.02 7.09 3.40
C VAL A 84 -3.54 7.22 3.00
N LEU A 85 -2.60 7.16 3.95
CA LEU A 85 -1.15 7.17 3.65
C LEU A 85 -0.72 5.95 2.82
N GLY A 86 -1.30 4.77 3.09
CA GLY A 86 -1.04 3.56 2.32
C GLY A 86 -1.63 3.63 0.91
N LEU A 87 -2.80 4.26 0.76
CA LEU A 87 -3.43 4.50 -0.54
C LEU A 87 -2.63 5.46 -1.42
N TYR A 88 -2.03 6.51 -0.85
CA TYR A 88 -1.16 7.42 -1.61
C TYR A 88 0.05 6.71 -2.22
N GLY A 89 0.61 5.71 -1.55
CA GLY A 89 1.68 4.88 -2.11
C GLY A 89 1.27 4.19 -3.42
N GLY A 90 0.08 3.58 -3.45
CA GLY A 90 -0.45 2.90 -4.64
C GLY A 90 -0.80 3.83 -5.81
N VAL A 91 -1.17 5.09 -5.55
CA VAL A 91 -1.44 6.08 -6.60
C VAL A 91 -0.17 6.45 -7.37
N VAL A 92 0.98 6.52 -6.70
CA VAL A 92 2.28 6.84 -7.34
C VAL A 92 2.70 5.73 -8.31
N GLU A 93 2.46 4.47 -7.96
CA GLU A 93 2.75 3.34 -8.84
C GLU A 93 1.86 3.31 -10.10
N VAL A 94 0.54 3.47 -9.94
CA VAL A 94 -0.38 3.48 -11.09
C VAL A 94 -0.11 4.65 -12.03
N GLY A 95 0.40 5.77 -11.50
CA GLY A 95 0.90 6.89 -12.31
C GLY A 95 2.06 6.48 -13.21
N SER A 96 3.09 5.84 -12.64
CA SER A 96 4.26 5.38 -13.40
C SER A 96 3.91 4.29 -14.43
N GLY A 97 3.01 3.37 -14.12
CA GLY A 97 2.59 2.32 -15.05
C GLY A 97 1.75 2.81 -16.24
N LYS A 98 1.24 4.06 -16.18
CA LYS A 98 0.46 4.69 -17.26
C LYS A 98 1.34 5.31 -18.34
N ASP A 99 2.59 5.62 -18.02
CA ASP A 99 3.55 6.25 -18.94
C ASP A 99 4.37 5.20 -19.74
N GLU A 100 4.31 3.93 -19.35
CA GLU A 100 4.97 2.80 -20.03
C GLU A 100 4.01 1.89 -20.84
N CYS A 101 2.71 2.22 -20.92
CA CYS A 101 1.69 1.54 -21.74
C CYS A 101 1.30 2.32 -22.99
#